data_AF-A0A7S3B340-F1
#
_entry.id   AF-A0A7S3B340-F1
#
_cell.length_a   1.000
_cell.length_b   1.000
_cell.length_c   1.000
_cell.angle_alpha   90.00
_cell.angle_beta   90.00
_cell.angle_gamma   90.00
#
_symmetry.space_group_name_H-M   'P 1'
#
loop_
_entity.id
_entity.type
_entity.pdbx_description
1 polymer ?
#
loop_
_entity_poly.entity_id
_entity_poly.type
_entity_poly.pdbx_seq_one_letter_code
_entity_poly.pdbx_strand_id
1 'polypeptide(L)'
;VPFIGAAGPVPPSMNEPIWQKMQLDQMSRKDRTIREAQRRLQQARLPPRMERYKQTEGIRKSLEIEKVRQEAEVNFTYQPKITEPKHKEDFDMLHHRFEQAKQRARQQIQGTSPKPFRLLCAQMKEESKQAKEEMVLRDIRRDEIVLPERRWPYLATRAPVPPSQPPPPSNPMQYGMTLSAELRRAHTEEEALRRRQRDDRLKREELERQAKMAAATREVATALGRADPRVVRLREEERQRQARHEQKENERTKSEEFAKTLARIKEKVASRPKLFQQVGVDTEIERAKEAAQIKFEDALKANGLSDLLSAP
;
A
#
# COMPACT_ATOMS: atom_id res chain seq x y z
N VAL A 1 87.88 -12.39 -9.07
CA VAL A 1 87.07 -12.73 -7.88
C VAL A 1 85.91 -11.74 -7.83
N PRO A 2 84.65 -12.14 -8.06
CA PRO A 2 83.54 -11.20 -7.98
C PRO A 2 83.22 -10.89 -6.51
N PHE A 3 83.02 -9.60 -6.24
CA PHE A 3 82.70 -9.04 -4.94
C PHE A 3 81.24 -9.35 -4.61
N ILE A 4 81.01 -10.32 -3.72
CA ILE A 4 79.68 -10.61 -3.18
C ILE A 4 79.38 -9.54 -2.13
N GLY A 5 78.65 -8.51 -2.51
CA GLY A 5 78.14 -7.51 -1.57
C GLY A 5 77.17 -8.18 -0.59
N ALA A 6 77.52 -8.19 0.69
CA ALA A 6 76.65 -8.66 1.75
C ALA A 6 75.39 -7.78 1.80
N ALA A 7 74.21 -8.39 1.62
CA ALA A 7 72.94 -7.71 1.81
C ALA A 7 72.82 -7.25 3.28
N GLY A 8 72.50 -5.98 3.50
CA GLY A 8 72.29 -5.43 4.84
C GLY A 8 71.18 -6.17 5.61
N PRO A 9 71.18 -6.10 6.95
CA PRO A 9 70.20 -6.81 7.78
C PRO A 9 68.78 -6.39 7.40
N VAL A 10 67.91 -7.39 7.19
CA VAL A 10 66.51 -7.18 6.84
C VAL A 10 65.82 -6.41 7.97
N PRO A 11 65.09 -5.32 7.69
CA PRO A 11 64.44 -4.52 8.72
C PRO A 11 63.43 -5.39 9.50
N PRO A 12 63.34 -5.23 10.84
CA PRO A 12 62.51 -6.08 11.70
C PRO A 12 61.02 -6.03 11.35
N SER A 13 60.55 -4.97 10.67
CA SER A 13 59.19 -4.85 10.14
C SER A 13 58.82 -5.93 9.12
N MET A 14 59.82 -6.55 8.48
CA MET A 14 59.68 -7.65 7.50
C MET A 14 59.68 -9.04 8.17
N ASN A 15 60.09 -9.16 9.44
CA ASN A 15 60.11 -10.41 10.21
C ASN A 15 58.80 -10.67 10.99
N GLU A 16 57.91 -9.68 11.07
CA GLU A 16 56.59 -9.90 11.64
C GLU A 16 55.72 -10.66 10.63
N PRO A 17 55.04 -11.76 11.04
CA PRO A 17 54.21 -12.52 10.13
C PRO A 17 53.08 -11.61 9.61
N ILE A 18 53.08 -11.38 8.29
CA ILE A 18 52.11 -10.51 7.58
C ILE A 18 50.66 -10.84 7.99
N TRP A 19 50.39 -12.10 8.30
CA TRP A 19 49.12 -12.59 8.84
C TRP A 19 48.69 -11.91 10.15
N GLN A 20 49.58 -11.74 11.13
CA GLN A 20 49.23 -11.12 12.42
C GLN A 20 48.92 -9.63 12.24
N LYS A 21 49.67 -8.91 11.41
CA LYS A 21 49.37 -7.51 11.05
C LYS A 21 48.01 -7.41 10.36
N MET A 22 47.73 -8.31 9.42
CA MET A 22 46.45 -8.36 8.73
C MET A 22 45.28 -8.64 9.68
N GLN A 23 45.46 -9.52 10.67
CA GLN A 23 44.45 -9.79 11.69
C GLN A 23 44.21 -8.58 12.59
N LEU A 24 45.27 -7.89 13.04
CA LEU A 24 45.14 -6.67 13.85
C LEU A 24 44.43 -5.55 13.08
N ASP A 25 44.74 -5.38 11.80
CA ASP A 25 44.07 -4.42 10.92
C ASP A 25 42.60 -4.78 10.70
N GLN A 26 42.28 -6.07 10.51
CA GLN A 26 40.91 -6.55 10.40
C GLN A 26 40.11 -6.26 11.67
N MET A 27 40.69 -6.50 12.84
CA MET A 27 40.06 -6.21 14.12
C MET A 27 39.84 -4.71 14.33
N SER A 28 40.84 -3.89 14.02
CA SER A 28 40.75 -2.42 14.06
C SER A 28 39.65 -1.87 13.14
N ARG A 29 39.52 -2.42 11.93
CA ARG A 29 38.43 -2.07 10.99
C ARG A 29 37.06 -2.44 11.52
N LYS A 30 36.93 -3.63 12.14
CA LYS A 30 35.67 -4.08 12.76
C LYS A 30 35.28 -3.16 13.91
N ASP A 31 36.22 -2.83 14.80
CA ASP A 31 35.98 -1.93 15.93
C ASP A 31 35.55 -0.54 15.48
N ARG A 32 36.20 0.00 14.44
CA ARG A 32 35.81 1.27 13.84
C ARG A 32 34.39 1.22 13.28
N THR A 33 34.06 0.15 12.57
CA THR A 33 32.71 -0.05 12.01
C THR A 33 31.65 -0.15 13.10
N ILE A 34 31.94 -0.87 14.19
CA ILE A 34 31.03 -0.99 15.34
C ILE A 34 30.81 0.37 16.00
N ARG A 35 31.88 1.15 16.24
CA ARG A 35 31.78 2.50 16.82
C ARG A 35 30.99 3.45 15.92
N GLU A 36 31.23 3.42 14.62
CA GLU A 36 30.48 4.24 13.66
C GLU A 36 29.01 3.83 13.60
N ALA A 37 28.70 2.54 13.64
CA ALA A 37 27.33 2.04 13.71
C ALA A 37 26.63 2.49 15.00
N GLN A 38 27.30 2.41 16.15
CA GLN A 38 26.76 2.89 17.43
C GLN A 38 26.52 4.40 17.42
N ARG A 39 27.44 5.19 16.85
CA ARG A 39 27.26 6.64 16.71
C ARG A 39 26.05 6.96 15.80
N ARG A 40 25.93 6.28 14.66
CA ARG A 40 24.77 6.42 13.76
C ARG A 40 23.47 6.01 14.45
N LEU A 41 23.48 4.94 15.24
CA LEU A 41 22.34 4.51 16.03
C LEU A 41 21.91 5.59 17.03
N GLN A 42 22.86 6.22 17.73
CA GLN A 42 22.58 7.32 18.66
C GLN A 42 22.03 8.56 17.95
N GLN A 43 22.57 8.89 16.77
CA GLN A 43 22.07 9.99 15.94
C GLN A 43 20.68 9.71 15.33
N ALA A 44 20.37 8.45 15.07
CA ALA A 44 19.07 7.99 14.56
C ALA A 44 18.02 7.80 15.67
N ARG A 45 18.38 8.00 16.95
CA ARG A 45 17.39 7.99 18.03
C ARG A 45 16.43 9.16 17.84
N LEU A 46 15.15 8.86 18.02
CA LEU A 46 14.11 9.87 17.95
C LEU A 46 14.27 10.82 19.15
N PRO A 47 13.88 12.10 19.01
CA PRO A 47 13.80 12.99 20.16
C PRO A 47 12.95 12.36 21.27
N PRO A 48 13.28 12.58 22.57
CA PRO A 48 12.57 11.93 23.69
C PRO A 48 11.04 12.09 23.67
N ARG A 49 10.55 13.21 23.11
CA ARG A 49 9.12 13.46 22.91
C ARG A 49 8.48 12.48 21.92
N MET A 50 9.18 12.13 20.83
CA MET A 50 8.70 11.21 19.81
C MET A 50 8.86 9.74 20.22
N GLU A 51 9.87 9.41 21.05
CA GLU A 51 10.00 8.06 21.63
C GLU A 51 8.80 7.71 22.50
N ARG A 52 8.34 8.66 23.33
CA ARG A 52 7.10 8.51 24.12
C ARG A 52 5.86 8.33 23.23
N TYR A 53 5.80 9.05 22.11
CA TYR A 53 4.70 8.92 21.15
C TYR A 53 4.69 7.54 20.47
N LYS A 54 5.85 6.96 20.16
CA LYS A 54 5.94 5.62 19.57
C LYS A 54 5.49 4.52 20.54
N GLN A 55 5.76 4.69 21.84
CA GLN A 55 5.28 3.76 22.88
C GLN A 55 3.77 3.83 23.05
N THR A 56 3.17 5.02 22.96
CA THR A 56 1.72 5.19 23.09
C THR A 56 0.95 4.90 21.80
N GLU A 57 1.60 5.02 20.63
CA GLU A 57 1.03 4.65 19.32
C GLU A 57 0.59 3.19 19.28
N GLY A 58 1.40 2.27 19.82
CA GLY A 58 1.06 0.84 19.84
C GLY A 58 -0.23 0.58 20.62
N ILE A 59 -0.36 1.21 21.78
CA ILE A 59 -1.54 1.11 22.66
C ILE A 59 -2.75 1.81 22.02
N ARG A 60 -2.56 2.97 21.38
CA ARG A 60 -3.63 3.65 20.66
C ARG A 60 -4.17 2.81 19.49
N LYS A 61 -3.27 2.21 18.70
CA LYS A 61 -3.65 1.35 17.59
C LYS A 61 -4.39 0.10 18.05
N SER A 62 -3.96 -0.52 19.15
CA SER A 62 -4.68 -1.69 19.69
C SER A 62 -6.08 -1.32 20.18
N LEU A 63 -6.21 -0.19 20.90
CA LEU A 63 -7.51 0.31 21.35
C LEU A 63 -8.43 0.70 20.18
N GLU A 64 -7.89 1.28 19.11
CA GLU A 64 -8.63 1.64 17.91
C GLU A 64 -9.11 0.39 17.15
N ILE A 65 -8.28 -0.64 17.05
CA ILE A 65 -8.66 -1.94 16.46
C ILE A 65 -9.76 -2.62 17.29
N GLU A 66 -9.65 -2.60 18.61
CA GLU A 66 -10.70 -3.14 19.50
C GLU A 66 -12.02 -2.37 19.36
N LYS A 67 -11.94 -1.04 19.27
CA LYS A 67 -13.11 -0.19 19.03
C LYS A 67 -13.77 -0.50 17.69
N VAL A 68 -12.99 -0.64 16.62
CA VAL A 68 -13.50 -1.00 15.29
C VAL A 68 -14.12 -2.41 15.29
N ARG A 69 -13.55 -3.36 16.04
CA ARG A 69 -14.16 -4.69 16.20
C ARG A 69 -15.49 -4.64 16.93
N GLN A 70 -15.57 -3.88 18.02
CA GLN A 70 -16.83 -3.66 18.75
C GLN A 70 -17.87 -2.98 17.87
N GLU A 71 -17.48 -1.96 17.10
CA GLU A 71 -18.37 -1.30 16.14
C GLU A 71 -18.83 -2.26 15.03
N ALA A 72 -17.95 -3.14 14.54
CA ALA A 72 -18.29 -4.13 13.52
C ALA A 72 -19.25 -5.23 14.01
N GLU A 73 -19.24 -5.55 15.30
CA GLU A 73 -20.18 -6.50 15.94
C GLU A 73 -21.57 -5.87 16.16
N VAL A 74 -21.66 -4.54 16.18
CA VAL A 74 -22.96 -3.85 16.14
C VAL A 74 -23.53 -4.04 14.73
N ASN A 75 -24.62 -4.79 14.62
CA ASN A 75 -25.34 -4.99 13.37
C ASN A 75 -25.76 -3.62 12.78
N PHE A 76 -24.95 -3.09 11.86
CA PHE A 76 -25.27 -1.89 11.11
C PHE A 76 -26.46 -2.18 10.18
N THR A 77 -27.66 -1.82 10.62
CA THR A 77 -28.90 -1.82 9.83
C THR A 77 -28.96 -0.70 8.79
N TYR A 78 -27.88 0.06 8.62
CA TYR A 78 -27.81 1.13 7.63
C TYR A 78 -27.69 0.54 6.22
N GLN A 79 -28.81 0.50 5.50
CA GLN A 79 -28.82 0.25 4.07
C GLN A 79 -28.76 1.62 3.35
N PRO A 80 -27.62 1.98 2.75
CA PRO A 80 -27.56 3.22 1.97
C PRO A 80 -28.57 3.11 0.83
N LYS A 81 -29.54 4.03 0.80
CA LYS A 81 -30.36 4.23 -0.40
C LYS A 81 -29.44 4.75 -1.48
N ILE A 82 -29.02 3.87 -2.38
CA ILE A 82 -28.32 4.24 -3.61
C ILE A 82 -29.33 5.04 -4.44
N THR A 83 -29.29 6.37 -4.31
CA THR A 83 -29.94 7.24 -5.29
C THR A 83 -29.23 7.01 -6.60
N GLU A 84 -29.92 6.38 -7.55
CA GLU A 84 -29.46 6.31 -8.94
C GLU A 84 -29.11 7.75 -9.40
N PRO A 85 -27.94 7.96 -10.03
CA PRO A 85 -27.54 9.29 -10.47
C PRO A 85 -28.58 9.81 -11.45
N LYS A 86 -29.33 10.82 -10.99
CA LYS A 86 -30.50 11.41 -11.68
C LYS A 86 -30.17 11.96 -13.08
N HIS A 87 -28.88 12.13 -13.38
CA HIS A 87 -28.39 12.53 -14.68
C HIS A 87 -26.97 11.97 -14.87
N LYS A 88 -26.79 11.08 -15.83
CA LYS A 88 -25.47 10.66 -16.28
C LYS A 88 -24.94 11.77 -17.17
N GLU A 89 -24.01 12.57 -16.67
CA GLU A 89 -23.40 13.62 -17.48
C GLU A 89 -22.68 12.98 -18.67
N ASP A 90 -23.00 13.42 -19.89
CA ASP A 90 -22.33 12.95 -21.10
C ASP A 90 -20.91 13.51 -21.12
N PHE A 91 -19.95 12.71 -20.65
CA PHE A 91 -18.54 13.07 -20.58
C PHE A 91 -17.96 13.46 -21.95
N ASP A 92 -18.50 12.91 -23.04
CA ASP A 92 -18.09 13.24 -24.41
C ASP A 92 -18.44 14.70 -24.76
N MET A 93 -19.62 15.17 -24.35
CA MET A 93 -20.04 16.57 -24.53
C MET A 93 -19.16 17.52 -23.70
N LEU A 94 -18.82 17.12 -22.48
CA LEU A 94 -17.94 17.89 -21.60
C LEU A 94 -16.52 18.00 -22.18
N HIS A 95 -15.98 16.88 -22.67
CA HIS A 95 -14.66 16.84 -23.30
C HIS A 95 -14.62 17.70 -24.57
N HIS A 96 -15.67 17.64 -25.39
CA HIS A 96 -15.74 18.41 -26.62
C HIS A 96 -15.80 19.91 -26.37
N ARG A 97 -16.56 20.36 -25.36
CA ARG A 97 -16.58 21.76 -24.90
C ARG A 97 -15.21 22.23 -24.42
N PHE A 98 -14.50 21.37 -23.69
CA PHE A 98 -13.15 21.68 -23.21
C PHE A 98 -12.15 21.87 -24.35
N GLU A 99 -12.13 20.96 -25.33
CA GLU A 99 -11.24 21.09 -26.49
C GLU A 99 -11.57 22.31 -27.35
N GLN A 100 -12.85 22.63 -27.53
CA GLN A 100 -13.25 23.87 -28.23
C GLN A 100 -12.76 25.12 -27.49
N ALA A 101 -12.91 25.18 -26.17
CA ALA A 101 -12.45 26.31 -25.36
C ALA A 101 -10.92 26.50 -25.47
N LYS A 102 -10.17 25.39 -25.41
CA LYS A 102 -8.71 25.37 -25.60
C LYS A 102 -8.28 25.83 -26.99
N GLN A 103 -8.99 25.42 -28.04
CA GLN A 103 -8.72 25.88 -29.40
C GLN A 103 -8.97 27.38 -29.57
N ARG A 104 -10.08 27.90 -29.01
CA ARG A 104 -10.36 29.34 -29.00
C ARG A 104 -9.29 30.13 -28.27
N ALA A 105 -8.84 29.65 -27.11
CA ALA A 105 -7.76 30.30 -26.36
C ALA A 105 -6.45 30.36 -27.16
N ARG A 106 -6.11 29.30 -27.92
CA ARG A 106 -4.93 29.30 -28.81
C ARG A 106 -5.05 30.30 -29.94
N GLN A 107 -6.24 30.46 -30.53
CA GLN A 107 -6.49 31.43 -31.60
C GLN A 107 -6.45 32.88 -31.10
N GLN A 108 -6.76 33.13 -29.83
CA GLN A 108 -6.71 34.46 -29.22
C GLN A 108 -5.29 34.93 -28.88
N ILE A 109 -4.30 34.04 -28.86
CA ILE A 109 -2.89 34.41 -28.67
C ILE A 109 -2.41 35.08 -29.96
N GLN A 110 -2.39 36.42 -29.97
CA GLN A 110 -1.79 37.16 -31.08
C GLN A 110 -0.31 36.82 -31.17
N GLY A 111 0.14 36.45 -32.37
CA GLY A 111 1.56 36.20 -32.63
C GLY A 111 2.38 37.45 -32.34
N THR A 112 3.38 37.34 -31.47
CA THR A 112 4.31 38.43 -31.18
C THR A 112 5.14 38.73 -32.44
N SER A 113 4.79 39.80 -33.16
CA SER A 113 5.62 40.27 -34.28
C SER A 113 6.88 40.90 -33.71
N PRO A 114 8.09 40.46 -34.11
CA PRO A 114 9.32 41.11 -33.68
C PRO A 114 9.34 42.55 -34.21
N LYS A 115 9.31 43.54 -33.30
CA LYS A 115 9.52 44.94 -33.68
C LYS A 115 10.99 45.12 -34.07
N PRO A 116 11.30 45.74 -35.23
CA PRO A 116 12.67 46.07 -35.56
C PRO A 116 13.24 47.03 -34.50
N PHE A 117 14.39 46.69 -33.94
CA PHE A 117 15.08 47.57 -33.00
C PHE A 117 15.61 48.79 -33.76
N ARG A 118 15.22 49.99 -33.34
CA ARG A 118 15.80 51.23 -33.86
C ARG A 118 16.95 51.62 -32.93
N LEU A 119 18.19 51.59 -33.45
CA LEU A 119 19.35 52.15 -32.77
C LEU A 119 19.22 53.68 -32.74
N LEU A 120 18.68 54.22 -31.65
CA LEU A 120 18.53 55.66 -31.39
C LEU A 120 19.87 56.32 -31.04
N CYS A 121 20.94 56.08 -31.82
CA CYS A 121 22.27 56.60 -31.51
C CYS A 121 22.51 58.04 -31.99
N ALA A 122 21.62 58.63 -32.80
CA ALA A 122 21.86 59.95 -33.41
C ALA A 122 21.21 61.12 -32.67
N GLN A 123 20.10 60.92 -31.94
CA GLN A 123 19.35 61.99 -31.26
C GLN A 123 19.73 62.21 -29.79
N MET A 124 20.54 61.30 -29.21
CA MET A 124 20.81 61.27 -27.77
C MET A 124 21.91 62.23 -27.26
N LYS A 125 22.53 63.08 -28.08
CA LYS A 125 23.69 63.85 -27.61
C LYS A 125 23.33 65.12 -26.82
N GLU A 126 22.24 65.81 -27.16
CA GLU A 126 21.86 67.06 -26.48
C GLU A 126 20.68 66.87 -25.51
N GLU A 127 19.64 66.14 -25.91
CA GLU A 127 18.52 65.78 -25.03
C GLU A 127 18.98 64.90 -23.86
N SER A 128 20.05 64.10 -24.01
CA SER A 128 20.47 63.22 -22.91
C SER A 128 21.16 63.94 -21.76
N LYS A 129 21.72 65.14 -21.91
CA LYS A 129 22.31 65.83 -20.75
C LYS A 129 21.22 66.39 -19.84
N GLN A 130 20.28 67.14 -20.40
CA GLN A 130 19.15 67.68 -19.64
C GLN A 130 18.23 66.57 -19.11
N ALA A 131 17.94 65.55 -19.93
CA ALA A 131 17.14 64.41 -19.47
C ALA A 131 17.86 63.58 -18.40
N LYS A 132 19.20 63.45 -18.45
CA LYS A 132 19.96 62.80 -17.38
C LYS A 132 19.99 63.65 -16.12
N GLU A 133 20.16 64.96 -16.22
CA GLU A 133 20.10 65.86 -15.07
C GLU A 133 18.71 65.82 -14.41
N GLU A 134 17.64 65.85 -15.20
CA GLU A 134 16.27 65.75 -14.70
C GLU A 134 15.99 64.37 -14.08
N MET A 135 16.47 63.29 -14.71
CA MET A 135 16.38 61.93 -14.17
C MET A 135 17.13 61.82 -12.84
N VAL A 136 18.35 62.35 -12.76
CA VAL A 136 19.17 62.34 -11.54
C VAL A 136 18.50 63.16 -10.43
N LEU A 137 17.95 64.33 -10.74
CA LEU A 137 17.22 65.15 -9.76
C LEU A 137 15.94 64.47 -9.28
N ARG A 138 15.25 63.75 -10.16
CA ARG A 138 14.06 62.97 -9.83
C ARG A 138 14.40 61.76 -8.95
N ASP A 139 15.51 61.10 -9.22
CA ASP A 139 16.00 59.98 -8.42
C ASP A 139 16.46 60.47 -7.04
N ILE A 140 17.18 61.59 -6.95
CA ILE A 140 17.55 62.21 -5.66
C ILE A 140 16.30 62.53 -4.84
N ARG A 141 15.27 63.16 -5.42
CA ARG A 141 14.01 63.46 -4.71
C ARG A 141 13.29 62.19 -4.25
N ARG A 142 13.33 61.13 -5.07
CA ARG A 142 12.73 59.85 -4.72
C ARG A 142 13.48 59.17 -3.59
N ASP A 143 14.80 59.19 -3.65
CA ASP A 143 15.67 58.63 -2.63
C ASP A 143 15.54 59.39 -1.32
N GLU A 144 15.41 60.72 -1.34
CA GLU A 144 15.12 61.53 -0.15
C GLU A 144 13.78 61.16 0.53
N ILE A 145 12.79 60.73 -0.24
CA ILE A 145 11.48 60.31 0.28
C ILE A 145 11.54 58.90 0.87
N VAL A 146 12.29 58.00 0.22
CA VAL A 146 12.36 56.56 0.54
C VAL A 146 13.48 56.25 1.52
N LEU A 147 14.49 57.11 1.68
CA LEU A 147 15.58 56.88 2.60
C LEU A 147 15.03 56.79 4.03
N PRO A 148 15.32 55.69 4.74
CA PRO A 148 14.94 55.58 6.14
C PRO A 148 15.76 56.57 6.95
N GLU A 149 15.09 57.48 7.67
CA GLU A 149 15.78 58.41 8.56
C GLU A 149 16.44 57.64 9.70
N ARG A 150 17.72 57.93 9.97
CA ARG A 150 18.47 57.32 11.08
C ARG A 150 18.27 58.05 12.42
N ARG A 151 17.33 58.99 12.50
CA ARG A 151 17.10 59.79 13.72
C ARG A 151 16.06 59.13 14.61
N TRP A 152 16.46 58.86 15.84
CA TRP A 152 15.56 58.45 16.92
C TRP A 152 14.50 59.56 17.13
N PRO A 153 13.18 59.29 17.19
CA PRO A 153 12.53 58.03 17.54
C PRO A 153 11.77 57.31 16.41
N TYR A 154 12.01 57.64 15.12
CA TYR A 154 11.24 57.04 14.02
C TYR A 154 12.14 56.41 12.94
N LEU A 155 12.10 55.08 12.83
CA LEU A 155 12.60 54.29 11.70
C LEU A 155 11.63 54.33 10.50
N ALA A 156 10.99 55.48 10.25
CA ALA A 156 9.99 55.61 9.19
C ALA A 156 10.53 56.49 8.06
N THR A 157 10.11 56.19 6.83
CA THR A 157 10.41 56.98 5.64
C THR A 157 9.67 58.32 5.67
N ARG A 158 10.19 59.35 5.01
CA ARG A 158 9.51 60.66 4.84
C ARG A 158 8.25 60.59 3.97
N ALA A 159 8.03 59.46 3.29
CA ALA A 159 6.87 59.25 2.44
C ALA A 159 5.54 59.42 3.22
N PRO A 160 4.62 60.29 2.76
CA PRO A 160 3.29 60.39 3.35
C PRO A 160 2.57 59.05 3.15
N VAL A 161 2.31 58.34 4.24
CA VAL A 161 1.52 57.10 4.21
C VAL A 161 0.04 57.51 4.25
N PRO A 162 -0.75 57.29 3.19
CA PRO A 162 -2.19 57.54 3.27
C PRO A 162 -2.78 56.62 4.36
N PRO A 163 -3.77 57.08 5.14
CA PRO A 163 -4.40 56.25 6.15
C PRO A 163 -4.97 54.99 5.50
N SER A 164 -4.46 53.83 5.92
CA SER A 164 -4.93 52.53 5.41
C SER A 164 -6.41 52.39 5.74
N GLN A 165 -7.26 52.30 4.71
CA GLN A 165 -8.64 51.91 4.92
C GLN A 165 -8.68 50.51 5.55
N PRO A 166 -9.56 50.25 6.53
CA PRO A 166 -9.71 48.91 7.08
C PRO A 166 -10.14 47.95 5.96
N PRO A 167 -9.55 46.74 5.89
CA PRO A 167 -9.95 45.78 4.87
C PRO A 167 -11.44 45.46 5.04
N PRO A 168 -12.22 45.35 3.94
CA PRO A 168 -13.61 44.90 4.02
C PRO A 168 -13.67 43.50 4.66
N PRO A 169 -14.75 43.17 5.40
CA PRO A 169 -14.90 41.85 6.00
C PRO A 169 -14.80 40.78 4.91
N SER A 170 -13.77 39.94 5.00
CA SER A 170 -13.38 39.05 3.91
C SER A 170 -14.43 37.96 3.71
N ASN A 171 -14.92 37.81 2.48
CA ASN A 171 -15.22 36.48 1.95
C ASN A 171 -14.01 35.58 2.19
N PRO A 172 -14.18 34.28 2.51
CA PRO A 172 -13.06 33.38 2.77
C PRO A 172 -12.12 33.42 1.56
N MET A 173 -10.95 34.03 1.76
CA MET A 173 -9.88 34.10 0.76
C MET A 173 -9.59 32.66 0.33
N GLN A 174 -9.96 32.32 -0.90
CA GLN A 174 -9.37 31.17 -1.57
C GLN A 174 -7.90 31.53 -1.79
N TYR A 175 -7.04 31.10 -0.87
CA TYR A 175 -5.61 31.20 -1.05
C TYR A 175 -5.24 30.35 -2.26
N GLY A 176 -5.10 30.99 -3.43
CA GLY A 176 -4.45 30.38 -4.57
C GLY A 176 -3.07 29.88 -4.15
N MET A 177 -2.71 28.65 -4.53
CA MET A 177 -1.37 28.14 -4.27
C MET A 177 -0.35 29.12 -4.83
N THR A 178 0.63 29.50 -4.01
CA THR A 178 1.72 30.36 -4.47
C THR A 178 2.60 29.58 -5.45
N LEU A 179 3.23 30.27 -6.41
CA LEU A 179 4.15 29.68 -7.38
C LEU A 179 5.25 28.82 -6.70
N SER A 180 5.70 29.22 -5.51
CA SER A 180 6.68 28.45 -4.73
C SER A 180 6.12 27.16 -4.13
N ALA A 181 4.82 27.09 -3.86
CA ALA A 181 4.14 25.87 -3.46
C ALA A 181 3.95 24.93 -4.66
N GLU A 182 3.64 25.47 -5.85
CA GLU A 182 3.54 24.70 -7.10
C GLU A 182 4.89 24.09 -7.50
N LEU A 183 5.98 24.85 -7.46
CA LEU A 183 7.32 24.36 -7.79
C LEU A 183 7.79 23.27 -6.82
N ARG A 184 7.50 23.41 -5.51
CA ARG A 184 7.81 22.37 -4.52
C ARG A 184 7.02 21.09 -4.80
N ARG A 185 5.73 21.23 -5.12
CA ARG A 185 4.87 20.09 -5.47
C ARG A 185 5.38 19.38 -6.72
N ALA A 186 5.67 20.12 -7.79
CA ALA A 186 6.22 19.56 -9.03
C ALA A 186 7.54 18.81 -8.80
N HIS A 187 8.45 19.37 -7.99
CA HIS A 187 9.70 18.70 -7.63
C HIS A 187 9.45 17.39 -6.86
N THR A 188 8.54 17.39 -5.88
CA THR A 188 8.20 16.16 -5.15
C THR A 188 7.55 15.10 -6.03
N GLU A 189 6.71 15.52 -6.98
CA GLU A 189 6.06 14.61 -7.94
C GLU A 189 7.10 14.01 -8.91
N GLU A 190 8.06 14.81 -9.39
CA GLU A 190 9.15 14.33 -10.25
C GLU A 190 10.08 13.37 -9.50
N GLU A 191 10.46 13.68 -8.26
CA GLU A 191 11.27 12.76 -7.44
C GLU A 191 10.55 11.44 -7.16
N ALA A 192 9.25 11.48 -6.87
CA ALA A 192 8.45 10.29 -6.67
C ALA A 192 8.40 9.42 -7.94
N LEU A 193 8.27 10.05 -9.11
CA LEU A 193 8.24 9.36 -10.39
C LEU A 193 9.60 8.73 -10.72
N ARG A 194 10.71 9.45 -10.47
CA ARG A 194 12.07 8.90 -10.61
C ARG A 194 12.33 7.73 -9.65
N ARG A 195 11.83 7.78 -8.42
CA ARG A 195 11.92 6.64 -7.47
C ARG A 195 11.17 5.43 -7.98
N ARG A 196 9.92 5.59 -8.43
CA ARG A 196 9.13 4.49 -9.01
C ARG A 196 9.85 3.82 -10.19
N GLN A 197 10.42 4.60 -11.10
CA GLN A 197 11.17 4.06 -12.24
C GLN A 197 12.41 3.27 -11.81
N ARG A 198 13.12 3.72 -10.77
CA ARG A 198 14.27 2.98 -10.22
C ARG A 198 13.83 1.68 -9.57
N ASP A 199 12.77 1.71 -8.77
CA ASP A 199 12.22 0.54 -8.10
C ASP A 199 11.72 -0.50 -9.12
N ASP A 200 11.04 -0.06 -10.18
CA ASP A 200 10.58 -0.94 -11.25
C ASP A 200 11.74 -1.56 -12.04
N ARG A 201 12.82 -0.80 -12.27
CA ARG A 201 14.04 -1.34 -12.88
C ARG A 201 14.71 -2.38 -11.99
N LEU A 202 14.86 -2.10 -10.70
CA LEU A 202 15.43 -3.05 -9.73
C LEU A 202 14.60 -4.33 -9.65
N LYS A 203 13.26 -4.22 -9.61
CA LYS A 203 12.36 -5.38 -9.64
C LYS A 203 12.53 -6.22 -10.90
N ARG A 204 12.66 -5.58 -12.07
CA ARG A 204 12.92 -6.30 -13.34
C ARG A 204 14.26 -7.03 -13.31
N GLU A 205 15.31 -6.37 -12.85
CA GLU A 205 16.65 -6.97 -12.72
C GLU A 205 16.64 -8.16 -11.72
N GLU A 206 15.91 -8.05 -10.61
CA GLU A 206 15.73 -9.15 -9.66
C GLU A 206 14.95 -10.33 -10.26
N LEU A 207 13.86 -10.06 -10.99
CA LEU A 207 13.08 -11.10 -11.68
C LEU A 207 13.91 -11.81 -12.74
N GLU A 208 14.70 -11.07 -13.52
CA GLU A 208 15.64 -11.67 -14.49
C GLU A 208 16.70 -12.52 -13.80
N ARG A 209 17.24 -12.06 -12.66
CA ARG A 209 18.21 -12.85 -11.87
C ARG A 209 17.57 -14.14 -11.35
N GLN A 210 16.35 -14.07 -10.83
CA GLN A 210 15.61 -15.24 -10.36
C GLN A 210 15.29 -16.20 -11.52
N ALA A 211 14.88 -15.67 -12.68
CA ALA A 211 14.62 -16.48 -13.86
C ALA A 211 15.87 -17.20 -14.36
N LYS A 212 17.03 -16.53 -14.38
CA LYS A 212 18.32 -17.14 -14.72
C LYS A 212 18.71 -18.24 -13.74
N MET A 213 18.54 -17.99 -12.44
CA MET A 213 18.79 -19.01 -11.41
C MET A 213 17.84 -20.20 -11.57
N ALA A 214 16.55 -19.96 -11.84
CA ALA A 214 15.56 -21.02 -12.06
C ALA A 214 15.81 -21.80 -13.36
N ALA A 215 16.30 -21.15 -14.42
CA ALA A 215 16.72 -21.82 -15.65
C ALA A 215 17.93 -22.72 -15.39
N ALA A 216 18.95 -22.21 -14.69
CA ALA A 216 20.13 -22.99 -14.33
C ALA A 216 19.77 -24.20 -13.43
N THR A 217 18.87 -24.03 -12.46
CA THR A 217 18.43 -25.18 -11.63
C THR A 217 17.62 -26.20 -12.44
N ARG A 218 16.83 -25.77 -13.41
CA ARG A 218 16.13 -26.69 -14.35
C ARG A 218 17.13 -27.46 -15.20
N GLU A 219 18.13 -26.81 -15.78
CA GLU A 219 19.17 -27.48 -16.56
C GLU A 219 19.91 -28.54 -15.72
N VAL A 220 20.31 -28.20 -14.50
CA VAL A 220 20.92 -29.16 -13.57
C VAL A 220 19.98 -30.32 -13.22
N ALA A 221 18.68 -30.04 -12.99
CA ALA A 221 17.70 -31.09 -12.71
C ALA A 221 17.50 -32.03 -13.90
N THR A 222 17.48 -31.50 -15.13
CA THR A 222 17.40 -32.30 -16.36
C THR A 222 18.65 -33.15 -16.56
N ALA A 223 19.85 -32.61 -16.29
CA ALA A 223 21.11 -33.35 -16.38
C ALA A 223 21.20 -34.48 -15.33
N LEU A 224 20.59 -34.28 -14.15
CA LEU A 224 20.49 -35.28 -13.09
C LEU A 224 19.35 -36.30 -13.30
N GLY A 225 18.62 -36.22 -14.41
CA GLY A 225 17.51 -37.13 -14.72
C GLY A 225 16.32 -37.03 -13.74
N ARG A 226 16.22 -35.93 -12.97
CA ARG A 226 15.07 -35.72 -12.08
C ARG A 226 13.88 -35.28 -12.92
N ALA A 227 12.76 -36.01 -12.79
CA ALA A 227 11.52 -35.67 -13.48
C ALA A 227 11.06 -34.25 -13.13
N ASP A 228 10.55 -33.52 -14.12
CA ASP A 228 10.06 -32.16 -13.95
C ASP A 228 9.03 -32.11 -12.80
N PRO A 229 9.20 -31.24 -11.79
CA PRO A 229 8.30 -31.19 -10.64
C PRO A 229 6.82 -30.98 -11.03
N ARG A 230 6.53 -30.39 -12.19
CA ARG A 230 5.16 -30.33 -12.72
C ARG A 230 4.58 -31.69 -13.07
N VAL A 231 5.37 -32.56 -13.69
CA VAL A 231 4.97 -33.92 -14.05
C VAL A 231 4.82 -34.79 -12.81
N VAL A 232 5.68 -34.59 -11.80
CA VAL A 232 5.56 -35.27 -10.51
C VAL A 232 4.25 -34.89 -9.80
N ARG A 233 3.92 -33.59 -9.74
CA ARG A 233 2.66 -33.11 -9.16
C ARG A 233 1.43 -33.64 -9.89
N LEU A 234 1.43 -33.65 -11.23
CA LEU A 234 0.33 -34.21 -12.02
C LEU A 234 0.10 -35.70 -11.71
N ARG A 235 1.18 -36.49 -11.62
CA ARG A 235 1.09 -37.92 -11.25
C ARG A 235 0.65 -38.14 -9.81
N GLU A 236 0.95 -37.22 -8.89
CA GLU A 236 0.45 -37.26 -7.52
C GLU A 236 -1.04 -36.92 -7.45
N GLU A 237 -1.50 -35.92 -8.20
CA GLU A 237 -2.91 -35.58 -8.32
C GLU A 237 -3.74 -36.71 -8.93
N GLU A 238 -3.24 -37.38 -9.97
CA GLU A 238 -3.88 -38.56 -10.56
C GLU A 238 -3.99 -39.71 -9.56
N ARG A 239 -2.92 -40.00 -8.80
CA ARG A 239 -2.94 -41.00 -7.73
C ARG A 239 -3.93 -40.65 -6.62
N GLN A 240 -4.02 -39.37 -6.23
CA GLN A 240 -5.01 -38.94 -5.24
C GLN A 240 -6.45 -39.09 -5.76
N ARG A 241 -6.70 -38.81 -7.04
CA ARG A 241 -8.02 -39.02 -7.66
C ARG A 241 -8.41 -40.50 -7.69
N GLN A 242 -7.47 -41.37 -8.07
CA GLN A 242 -7.68 -42.82 -8.05
C GLN A 242 -7.98 -43.32 -6.63
N ALA A 243 -7.19 -42.92 -5.62
CA ALA A 243 -7.42 -43.31 -4.24
C ALA A 243 -8.80 -42.87 -3.70
N ARG A 244 -9.27 -41.67 -4.08
CA ARG A 244 -10.63 -41.21 -3.72
C ARG A 244 -11.72 -42.04 -4.39
N HIS A 245 -11.51 -42.45 -5.64
CA HIS A 245 -12.46 -43.30 -6.35
C HIS A 245 -12.54 -44.69 -5.70
N GLU A 246 -11.40 -45.30 -5.41
CA GLU A 246 -11.30 -46.59 -4.72
C GLU A 246 -11.95 -46.56 -3.33
N GLN A 247 -11.75 -45.49 -2.55
CA GLN A 247 -12.42 -45.32 -1.27
C GLN A 247 -13.94 -45.28 -1.42
N LYS A 248 -14.44 -44.52 -2.40
CA LYS A 248 -15.89 -44.41 -2.64
C LYS A 248 -16.50 -45.74 -3.09
N GLU A 249 -15.80 -46.52 -3.90
CA GLU A 249 -16.26 -47.86 -4.28
C GLU A 249 -16.24 -48.83 -3.09
N ASN A 250 -15.19 -48.78 -2.26
CA ASN A 250 -15.12 -49.58 -1.04
C ASN A 250 -16.21 -49.22 -0.02
N GLU A 251 -16.59 -47.94 0.08
CA GLU A 251 -17.72 -47.52 0.92
C GLU A 251 -19.04 -48.06 0.38
N ARG A 252 -19.24 -48.02 -0.95
CA ARG A 252 -20.42 -48.60 -1.60
C ARG A 252 -20.53 -50.09 -1.33
N THR A 253 -19.46 -50.86 -1.58
CA THR A 253 -19.48 -52.32 -1.34
C THR A 253 -19.74 -52.65 0.12
N LYS A 254 -19.09 -51.96 1.07
CA LYS A 254 -19.37 -52.11 2.50
C LYS A 254 -20.83 -51.79 2.85
N SER A 255 -21.39 -50.74 2.25
CA SER A 255 -22.79 -50.38 2.49
C SER A 255 -23.76 -51.44 1.94
N GLU A 256 -23.46 -52.03 0.78
CA GLU A 256 -24.24 -53.11 0.19
C GLU A 256 -24.14 -54.41 1.01
N GLU A 257 -22.95 -54.76 1.49
CA GLU A 257 -22.74 -55.89 2.40
C GLU A 257 -23.51 -55.69 3.71
N PHE A 258 -23.43 -54.49 4.28
CA PHE A 258 -24.19 -54.14 5.48
C PHE A 258 -25.70 -54.23 5.24
N ALA A 259 -26.20 -53.73 4.10
CA ALA A 259 -27.61 -53.86 3.74
C ALA A 259 -28.05 -55.33 3.58
N LYS A 260 -27.22 -56.17 2.93
CA LYS A 260 -27.47 -57.62 2.78
C LYS A 260 -27.51 -58.32 4.14
N THR A 261 -26.58 -58.00 5.04
CA THR A 261 -26.57 -58.58 6.40
C THR A 261 -27.80 -58.17 7.20
N LEU A 262 -28.21 -56.89 7.15
CA LEU A 262 -29.45 -56.42 7.79
C LEU A 262 -30.69 -57.11 7.22
N ALA A 263 -30.78 -57.28 5.90
CA ALA A 263 -31.88 -57.98 5.26
C ALA A 263 -31.98 -59.43 5.76
N ARG A 264 -30.84 -60.14 5.83
CA ARG A 264 -30.77 -61.51 6.37
C ARG A 264 -31.18 -61.59 7.84
N ILE A 265 -30.78 -60.61 8.66
CA ILE A 265 -31.21 -60.55 10.07
C ILE A 265 -32.71 -60.31 10.16
N LYS A 266 -33.26 -59.37 9.38
CA LYS A 266 -34.70 -59.09 9.34
C LYS A 266 -35.50 -60.31 8.92
N GLU A 267 -35.04 -61.03 7.89
CA GLU A 267 -35.68 -62.27 7.43
C GLU A 267 -35.67 -63.35 8.51
N LYS A 268 -34.52 -63.56 9.19
CA LYS A 268 -34.43 -64.49 10.33
C LYS A 268 -35.33 -64.10 11.50
N VAL A 269 -35.50 -62.80 11.74
CA VAL A 269 -36.41 -62.30 12.79
C VAL A 269 -37.86 -62.52 12.37
N ALA A 270 -38.21 -62.28 11.10
CA ALA A 270 -39.55 -62.51 10.57
C ALA A 270 -39.93 -64.00 10.52
N SER A 271 -38.98 -64.89 10.26
CA SER A 271 -39.20 -66.34 10.18
C SER A 271 -39.27 -67.02 11.56
N ARG A 272 -38.97 -66.31 12.65
CA ARG A 272 -39.07 -66.87 14.01
C ARG A 272 -40.55 -67.01 14.39
N PRO A 273 -41.00 -68.18 14.85
CA PRO A 273 -42.34 -68.32 15.38
C PRO A 273 -42.47 -67.40 16.60
N LYS A 274 -43.47 -66.51 16.57
CA LYS A 274 -43.72 -65.56 17.66
C LYS A 274 -44.03 -66.34 18.94
N LEU A 275 -43.18 -66.22 19.96
CA LEU A 275 -43.55 -66.73 21.28
C LEU A 275 -44.77 -65.94 21.77
N PHE A 276 -45.73 -66.61 22.39
CA PHE A 276 -46.97 -66.04 22.92
C PHE A 276 -46.73 -64.84 23.86
N GLN A 277 -45.59 -64.81 24.56
CA GLN A 277 -45.16 -63.67 25.39
C GLN A 277 -44.67 -62.46 24.57
N GLN A 278 -44.10 -62.68 23.38
CA GLN A 278 -43.67 -61.61 22.47
C GLN A 278 -44.85 -60.91 21.79
N VAL A 279 -45.97 -61.61 21.56
CA VAL A 279 -47.17 -60.96 21.00
C VAL A 279 -47.71 -59.90 21.96
N GLY A 280 -47.71 -60.17 23.27
CA GLY A 280 -48.07 -59.18 24.29
C GLY A 280 -47.15 -57.96 24.25
N VAL A 281 -45.83 -58.19 24.28
CA VAL A 281 -44.82 -57.11 24.23
C VAL A 281 -44.90 -56.31 22.92
N ASP A 282 -45.08 -56.96 21.77
CA ASP A 282 -45.22 -56.27 20.48
C ASP A 282 -46.48 -55.38 20.46
N THR A 283 -47.61 -55.87 20.99
CA THR A 283 -48.84 -55.07 21.08
C THR A 283 -48.71 -53.91 22.07
N GLU A 284 -47.96 -54.07 23.17
CA GLU A 284 -47.66 -52.99 24.11
C GLU A 284 -46.74 -51.94 23.47
N ILE A 285 -45.76 -52.36 22.67
CA ILE A 285 -44.89 -51.46 21.91
C ILE A 285 -45.68 -50.70 20.85
N GLU A 286 -46.59 -51.35 20.12
CA GLU A 286 -47.45 -50.70 19.13
C GLU A 286 -48.38 -49.68 19.81
N ARG A 287 -49.05 -50.05 20.92
CA ARG A 287 -49.86 -49.10 21.70
C ARG A 287 -49.03 -47.94 22.25
N ALA A 288 -47.80 -48.19 22.69
CA ALA A 288 -46.90 -47.13 23.16
C ALA A 288 -46.48 -46.18 22.03
N LYS A 289 -46.27 -46.70 20.82
CA LYS A 289 -46.01 -45.89 19.61
C LYS A 289 -47.22 -45.06 19.23
N GLU A 290 -48.41 -45.65 19.21
CA GLU A 290 -49.67 -44.93 18.95
C GLU A 290 -49.89 -43.85 20.01
N ALA A 291 -49.70 -44.15 21.29
CA ALA A 291 -49.82 -43.15 22.35
C ALA A 291 -48.77 -42.02 22.22
N ALA A 292 -47.56 -42.33 21.77
CA ALA A 292 -46.53 -41.32 21.50
C ALA A 292 -46.88 -40.45 20.28
N GLN A 293 -47.45 -41.05 19.23
CA GLN A 293 -47.94 -40.33 18.05
C GLN A 293 -49.09 -39.40 18.42
N ILE A 294 -50.07 -39.88 19.21
CA ILE A 294 -51.18 -39.05 19.70
C ILE A 294 -50.66 -37.88 20.54
N LYS A 295 -49.72 -38.12 21.47
CA LYS A 295 -49.10 -37.04 22.26
C LYS A 295 -48.37 -36.03 21.38
N PHE A 296 -47.70 -36.48 20.34
CA PHE A 296 -47.01 -35.61 19.39
C PHE A 296 -48.01 -34.78 18.57
N GLU A 297 -49.09 -35.39 18.08
CA GLU A 297 -50.18 -34.70 17.39
C GLU A 297 -50.88 -33.68 18.29
N ASP A 298 -51.16 -34.03 19.55
CA ASP A 298 -51.77 -33.14 20.53
C ASP A 298 -50.84 -31.96 20.86
N ALA A 299 -49.53 -32.20 20.96
CA ALA A 299 -48.53 -31.15 21.13
C ALA A 299 -48.43 -30.24 19.90
N LEU A 300 -48.56 -30.78 18.69
CA LEU A 300 -48.62 -29.98 17.46
C LEU A 300 -49.91 -29.13 17.40
N LYS A 301 -51.07 -29.69 17.79
CA LYS A 301 -52.35 -28.96 17.87
C LYS A 301 -52.31 -27.86 18.94
N ALA A 302 -51.78 -28.15 20.13
CA ALA A 302 -51.67 -27.18 21.22
C ALA A 302 -50.79 -25.96 20.86
N ASN A 303 -49.77 -26.17 20.02
CA ASN A 303 -48.89 -25.11 19.54
C ASN A 303 -49.39 -24.45 18.24
N GLY A 304 -50.56 -24.81 17.73
CA GLY A 304 -51.13 -24.25 16.48
C GLY A 304 -50.37 -24.62 15.21
N LEU A 305 -49.54 -25.67 15.25
CA LEU A 305 -48.71 -26.13 14.14
C LEU A 305 -49.34 -27.30 13.36
N SER A 306 -50.49 -27.81 13.79
CA SER A 306 -51.18 -28.94 13.14
C SER A 306 -51.57 -28.65 11.69
N ASP A 307 -51.99 -27.41 11.40
CA ASP A 307 -52.54 -27.05 10.10
C ASP A 307 -51.44 -26.78 9.05
N LEU A 308 -50.20 -26.53 9.50
CA LEU A 308 -49.04 -26.30 8.64
C LEU A 308 -48.42 -27.60 8.09
N LEU A 309 -48.65 -28.73 8.78
CA LEU A 309 -48.12 -30.05 8.39
C LEU A 309 -49.17 -30.92 7.69
N SER A 310 -50.46 -30.55 7.76
CA SER A 310 -51.57 -31.27 7.14
C SER A 310 -52.03 -30.67 5.80
N ALA A 311 -51.40 -29.59 5.32
CA ALA A 311 -51.63 -29.09 3.97
C ALA A 311 -50.96 -30.02 2.93
N PRO A 312 -51.64 -30.39 1.83
CA PRO A 312 -51.11 -31.30 0.83
C PRO A 312 -49.89 -30.76 0.06
#